data_AF-Q8RHN2-F1
#
_entry.id   AF-Q8RHN2-F1
#
_cell.length_a   1.000
_cell.length_b   1.000
_cell.length_c   1.000
_cell.angle_alpha   90.00
_cell.angle_beta   90.00
_cell.angle_gamma   90.00
#
_symmetry.space_group_name_H-M   'P 1'
#
loop_
_entity.id
_entity.type
_entity.pdbx_description
1 polymer ?
#
loop_
_entity_poly.entity_id
_entity_poly.type
_entity_poly.pdbx_seq_one_letter_code
_entity_poly.pdbx_strand_id
1 'polypeptide(L)'
;MKYQFHNIHKKIARNFKVPKSSPNYFTNSDIIHYGLITVIHTFGRDLKWNPHIHALVSLGGFTKNFTFKKLDYFHSPLLLNNESILCLILYKMVIILILKLKILLKKLFLSYTKRIKDYSLM
;
A
#
# COMPACT_ATOMS: atom_id res chain seq x y z
N MET A 1 13.41 -19.98 8.03
CA MET A 1 13.91 -18.61 8.23
C MET A 1 12.70 -17.68 8.25
N LYS A 2 12.29 -17.19 9.42
CA LYS A 2 11.04 -16.42 9.60
C LYS A 2 11.33 -14.96 9.22
N TYR A 3 10.72 -14.44 8.16
CA TYR A 3 10.81 -13.04 7.76
C TYR A 3 10.11 -12.15 8.80
N GLN A 4 10.78 -11.92 9.93
CA GLN A 4 10.28 -11.01 10.97
C GLN A 4 10.72 -9.59 10.62
N PHE A 5 9.79 -8.88 10.00
CA PHE A 5 9.85 -7.47 9.66
C PHE A 5 10.22 -6.52 10.80
N HIS A 6 10.03 -6.97 12.03
CA HIS A 6 10.36 -6.24 13.22
C HIS A 6 11.04 -7.21 14.16
N ASN A 7 12.31 -7.53 13.88
CA ASN A 7 13.12 -8.24 14.86
C ASN A 7 13.43 -7.25 16.00
N ILE A 8 12.50 -7.17 16.95
CA ILE A 8 12.54 -6.25 18.09
C ILE A 8 13.84 -6.44 18.87
N HIS A 9 14.31 -7.67 19.03
CA HIS A 9 15.58 -7.97 19.68
C HIS A 9 16.78 -7.35 18.94
N LYS A 10 16.88 -7.51 17.61
CA LYS A 10 17.93 -6.87 16.81
C LYS A 10 17.82 -5.34 16.84
N LYS A 11 16.59 -4.80 16.83
CA LYS A 11 16.34 -3.35 16.93
C LYS A 11 16.79 -2.78 18.27
N ILE A 12 16.47 -3.45 19.37
CA ILE A 12 16.91 -3.07 20.73
C ILE A 12 18.43 -3.17 20.81
N ALA A 13 19.03 -4.28 20.38
CA ALA A 13 20.49 -4.46 20.39
C ALA A 13 21.22 -3.39 19.58
N ARG A 14 20.65 -2.93 18.46
CA ARG A 14 21.21 -1.85 17.65
C ARG A 14 21.16 -0.49 18.35
N ASN A 15 20.11 -0.17 19.11
CA ASN A 15 20.03 1.09 19.86
C ASN A 15 21.18 1.25 20.85
N PHE A 16 21.74 0.14 21.37
CA PHE A 16 22.91 0.14 22.25
C PHE A 16 24.25 0.18 21.50
N LYS A 17 24.31 -0.33 20.25
CA LYS A 17 25.55 -0.46 19.47
C LYS A 17 25.79 0.69 18.49
N VAL A 18 24.75 1.40 18.06
CA VAL A 18 24.82 2.42 17.01
C VAL A 18 24.26 3.73 17.56
N PRO A 19 25.01 4.85 17.48
CA PRO A 19 24.51 6.14 17.94
C PRO A 19 23.37 6.66 17.05
N LYS A 20 22.43 7.42 17.63
CA LYS A 20 21.27 8.00 16.93
C LYS A 20 21.65 8.88 15.72
N SER A 21 22.82 9.51 15.77
CA SER A 21 23.37 10.35 14.70
C SER A 21 23.88 9.55 13.50
N SER A 22 24.09 8.23 13.65
CA SER A 22 24.59 7.40 12.55
C SER A 22 23.54 7.27 11.44
N PRO A 23 23.91 7.40 10.16
CA PRO A 23 23.01 7.16 9.04
C PRO A 23 22.43 5.74 9.04
N ASN A 24 23.15 4.79 9.66
CA ASN A 24 22.80 3.38 9.79
C ASN A 24 21.93 3.07 11.04
N TYR A 25 21.57 4.09 11.83
CA TYR A 25 20.70 3.91 13.00
C TYR A 25 19.30 3.43 12.60
N PHE A 26 18.76 3.91 11.49
CA PHE A 26 17.47 3.47 10.96
C PHE A 26 17.66 2.48 9.83
N THR A 27 16.96 1.36 9.92
CA THR A 27 17.02 0.24 8.99
C THR A 27 15.75 0.15 8.15
N ASN A 28 15.79 -0.62 7.07
CA ASN A 28 14.64 -0.90 6.20
C ASN A 28 13.43 -1.47 6.98
N SER A 29 13.69 -2.19 8.08
CA SER A 29 12.65 -2.68 9.01
C SER A 29 11.97 -1.60 9.86
N ASP A 30 12.48 -0.36 9.87
CA ASP A 30 11.89 0.74 10.64
C ASP A 30 10.86 1.55 9.83
N ILE A 31 10.63 1.21 8.56
CA ILE A 31 9.61 1.81 7.71
C ILE A 31 8.23 1.25 8.08
N ILE A 32 7.30 2.16 8.41
CA ILE A 32 5.94 1.81 8.87
C ILE A 32 4.89 2.27 7.86
N HIS A 33 5.14 3.39 7.17
CA HIS A 33 4.18 3.98 6.23
C HIS A 33 4.75 4.03 4.83
N TYR A 34 4.22 3.19 3.94
CA TYR A 34 4.54 3.22 2.52
C TYR A 34 3.61 4.18 1.77
N GLY A 35 4.14 4.85 0.74
CA GLY A 35 3.34 5.62 -0.20
C GLY A 35 2.59 4.68 -1.15
N LEU A 36 1.31 5.00 -1.40
CA LEU A 36 0.44 4.27 -2.31
C LEU A 36 -0.32 5.25 -3.20
N ILE A 37 -0.29 5.00 -4.51
CA ILE A 37 -1.13 5.68 -5.49
C ILE A 37 -1.91 4.62 -6.26
N THR A 38 -3.23 4.79 -6.37
CA THR A 38 -4.10 3.85 -7.08
C THR A 38 -4.93 4.60 -8.11
N VAL A 39 -4.91 4.12 -9.35
CA VAL A 39 -5.63 4.71 -10.48
C VAL A 39 -6.52 3.63 -11.10
N ILE A 40 -7.75 4.01 -11.44
CA ILE A 40 -8.70 3.13 -12.13
C ILE A 40 -8.84 3.64 -13.55
N HIS A 41 -8.65 2.75 -14.52
CA HIS A 41 -8.92 2.99 -15.92
C HIS A 41 -10.10 2.14 -16.36
N THR A 42 -10.98 2.71 -17.18
CA THR A 42 -12.14 2.01 -17.74
C THR A 42 -11.89 1.50 -19.15
N PHE A 43 -11.05 2.20 -19.91
CA PHE A 43 -10.75 1.88 -21.31
C PHE A 43 -9.28 1.53 -21.50
N GLY A 44 -9.03 0.57 -22.40
CA GLY A 44 -7.70 0.20 -22.85
C GLY A 44 -7.12 1.21 -23.84
N ARG A 45 -5.89 0.93 -24.31
CA ARG A 45 -5.22 1.74 -25.34
C ARG A 45 -6.03 1.82 -26.64
N ASP A 46 -6.76 0.76 -26.97
CA ASP A 46 -7.62 0.66 -28.16
C ASP A 46 -9.05 1.20 -27.92
N LEU A 47 -9.28 1.93 -26.81
CA LEU A 47 -10.58 2.49 -26.39
C LEU A 47 -11.67 1.44 -26.15
N LYS A 48 -11.33 0.15 -26.17
CA LYS A 48 -12.27 -0.90 -25.79
C LYS A 48 -12.42 -0.96 -24.29
N TRP A 49 -13.60 -1.41 -23.86
CA TRP A 49 -13.91 -1.66 -22.47
C TRP A 49 -12.89 -2.64 -21.87
N ASN A 50 -12.07 -2.13 -20.95
CA ASN A 50 -11.03 -2.91 -20.28
C ASN A 50 -10.74 -2.30 -18.89
N PRO A 51 -11.67 -2.47 -17.93
CA PRO A 51 -11.53 -1.87 -16.62
C PRO A 51 -10.37 -2.53 -15.85
N HIS A 52 -9.36 -1.73 -15.52
CA HIS A 52 -8.18 -2.19 -14.77
C HIS A 52 -7.72 -1.16 -13.76
N ILE A 53 -6.87 -1.60 -12.84
CA ILE A 53 -6.38 -0.81 -11.72
C ILE A 53 -4.86 -0.79 -11.77
N HIS A 54 -4.25 0.39 -11.80
CA HIS A 54 -2.84 0.56 -11.51
C HIS A 54 -2.65 0.88 -10.03
N ALA A 55 -1.76 0.15 -9.38
CA ALA A 55 -1.33 0.43 -8.02
C ALA A 55 0.19 0.64 -8.03
N LEU A 56 0.61 1.82 -7.59
CA LEU A 56 2.01 2.22 -7.46
C LEU A 56 2.35 2.26 -5.97
N VAL A 57 3.46 1.63 -5.61
CA VAL A 57 3.98 1.59 -4.24
C VAL A 57 5.34 2.25 -4.22
N SER A 58 5.59 3.13 -3.25
CA SER A 58 6.90 3.77 -3.14
C SER A 58 7.98 2.77 -2.74
N LEU A 59 9.16 2.87 -3.38
CA LEU A 59 10.40 2.17 -3.01
C LEU A 59 11.02 2.81 -1.76
N GLY A 60 10.30 2.72 -0.64
CA GLY A 60 10.61 3.42 0.59
C GLY A 60 9.35 3.87 1.32
N GLY A 61 9.55 4.50 2.46
CA GLY A 61 8.43 5.00 3.26
C GLY A 61 8.89 5.77 4.49
N PHE A 62 7.92 6.22 5.27
CA PHE A 62 8.16 6.94 6.51
C PHE A 62 8.30 6.01 7.70
N THR A 63 9.25 6.34 8.56
CA THR A 63 9.39 5.75 9.90
C THR A 63 8.34 6.35 10.85
N LYS A 64 8.25 5.83 12.09
CA LYS A 64 7.38 6.39 13.15
C LYS A 64 7.62 7.89 13.40
N ASN A 65 8.83 8.36 13.13
CA ASN A 65 9.24 9.74 13.37
C ASN A 65 9.10 10.63 12.11
N PHE A 66 8.29 10.21 11.14
CA PHE A 66 8.08 10.94 9.87
C PHE A 66 9.36 11.21 9.06
N THR A 67 10.42 10.45 9.30
CA THR A 67 11.63 10.50 8.46
C THR A 67 11.47 9.53 7.29
N PHE A 68 11.61 10.02 6.05
CA PHE A 68 11.58 9.19 4.86
C PHE A 68 12.85 8.34 4.75
N LYS A 69 12.69 7.06 4.46
CA LYS A 69 13.79 6.13 4.18
C LYS A 69 13.54 5.46 2.84
N LYS A 70 14.52 5.61 1.95
CA LYS A 70 14.55 4.95 0.65
C LYS A 70 14.89 3.48 0.83
N LEU A 71 14.22 2.61 0.07
CA LEU A 71 14.59 1.22 -0.10
C LEU A 71 15.22 1.06 -1.48
N ASP A 72 16.50 0.73 -1.53
CA ASP A 72 17.20 0.62 -2.82
C ASP A 72 16.82 -0.64 -3.60
N TYR A 73 16.40 -1.71 -2.92
CA TYR A 73 15.99 -2.94 -3.57
C TYR A 73 14.93 -3.70 -2.74
N PHE A 74 13.87 -4.15 -3.39
CA PHE A 74 13.04 -5.23 -2.87
C PHE A 74 13.67 -6.55 -3.30
N HIS A 75 14.15 -7.34 -2.35
CA HIS A 75 14.47 -8.74 -2.65
C HIS A 75 13.17 -9.42 -3.07
N SER A 76 13.05 -9.70 -4.36
CA SER A 76 11.94 -10.44 -4.97
C SER A 76 12.43 -11.85 -5.26
N PRO A 77 12.44 -12.79 -4.29
CA PRO A 77 12.54 -14.20 -4.64
C PRO A 77 11.14 -14.64 -5.06
N LEU A 78 10.77 -14.28 -6.28
CA LEU A 78 9.58 -14.73 -7.00
C LEU A 78 8.22 -14.37 -6.36
N LEU A 79 7.34 -13.88 -7.24
CA LEU A 79 5.89 -13.74 -7.11
C LEU A 79 5.13 -15.05 -6.76
N LEU A 80 5.81 -16.11 -6.28
CA LEU A 80 5.24 -17.45 -6.07
C LEU A 80 5.20 -17.92 -4.60
N ASN A 81 5.86 -17.24 -3.66
CA ASN A 81 5.81 -17.65 -2.27
C ASN A 81 4.86 -16.74 -1.46
N ASN A 82 3.79 -17.35 -0.92
CA ASN A 82 2.77 -16.71 -0.06
C ASN A 82 3.36 -15.98 1.16
N GLU A 83 4.59 -16.32 1.55
CA GLU A 83 5.29 -15.77 2.71
C GLU A 83 6.12 -14.50 2.39
N SER A 84 6.11 -14.04 1.13
CA SER A 84 6.84 -12.83 0.78
C SER A 84 6.12 -11.59 1.33
N ILE A 85 6.90 -10.81 2.07
CA ILE A 85 6.65 -9.46 2.54
C ILE A 85 5.86 -8.61 1.53
N LEU A 86 6.30 -8.62 0.28
CA LEU A 86 5.71 -7.82 -0.79
C LEU A 86 4.31 -8.34 -1.13
N CYS A 87 4.10 -9.66 -1.17
CA CYS A 87 2.76 -10.24 -1.32
C CYS A 87 1.83 -9.82 -0.19
N LEU A 88 2.28 -9.85 1.07
CA LEU A 88 1.46 -9.44 2.22
C LEU A 88 1.08 -7.95 2.17
N ILE A 89 2.03 -7.09 1.77
CA ILE A 89 1.81 -5.66 1.57
C ILE A 89 0.83 -5.46 0.41
N LEU A 90 1.09 -6.05 -0.75
CA LEU A 90 0.23 -5.97 -1.94
C LEU A 90 -1.18 -6.52 -1.65
N TYR A 91 -1.29 -7.66 -0.96
CA TYR A 91 -2.57 -8.27 -0.59
C TYR A 91 -3.38 -7.36 0.34
N LYS A 92 -2.75 -6.83 1.40
CA LYS A 92 -3.41 -5.86 2.29
C LYS A 92 -3.82 -4.60 1.52
N MET A 93 -2.99 -4.13 0.60
CA MET A 93 -3.28 -2.94 -0.22
C MET A 93 -4.45 -3.18 -1.18
N VAL A 94 -4.48 -4.33 -1.85
CA VAL A 94 -5.59 -4.74 -2.72
C VAL A 94 -6.88 -4.86 -1.92
N ILE A 95 -6.85 -5.46 -0.72
CA ILE A 95 -8.02 -5.53 0.17
C ILE A 95 -8.52 -4.13 0.54
N ILE A 96 -7.63 -3.24 0.98
CA ILE A 96 -7.99 -1.86 1.36
C ILE A 96 -8.59 -1.13 0.17
N LEU A 97 -8.03 -1.30 -1.02
CA LEU A 97 -8.50 -0.69 -2.25
C LEU A 97 -9.90 -1.19 -2.63
N ILE A 98 -10.12 -2.51 -2.60
CA ILE A 98 -11.42 -3.12 -2.88
C ILE A 98 -12.46 -2.61 -1.87
N LEU A 99 -12.10 -2.50 -0.59
CA LEU A 99 -13.00 -2.00 0.44
C LEU A 99 -13.40 -0.53 0.20
N LYS A 100 -12.42 0.33 -0.13
CA LYS A 100 -12.68 1.73 -0.50
C LYS A 100 -13.52 1.85 -1.75
N LEU A 101 -13.26 1.03 -2.77
CA LEU A 101 -14.02 1.03 -4.01
C LEU A 101 -15.47 0.60 -3.78
N LYS A 102 -15.71 -0.43 -2.95
CA LYS A 102 -17.08 -0.83 -2.55
C LYS A 102 -17.84 0.31 -1.87
N ILE A 103 -17.17 1.06 -0.99
CA ILE A 103 -17.78 2.21 -0.32
C ILE A 103 -18.12 3.32 -1.33
N LEU A 104 -17.20 3.61 -2.27
CA LEU A 104 -17.41 4.62 -3.30
C LEU A 104 -18.58 4.24 -4.23
N LEU A 105 -18.62 3.00 -4.70
CA LEU A 105 -19.71 2.47 -5.53
C LEU A 105 -21.06 2.54 -4.80
N LYS A 106 -21.10 2.20 -3.51
CA LYS A 106 -22.32 2.31 -2.70
C LYS A 106 -22.80 3.76 -2.59
N LYS A 107 -21.89 4.72 -2.39
CA LYS A 107 -22.22 6.16 -2.36
C LYS A 107 -22.76 6.66 -3.71
N LEU A 108 -22.13 6.26 -4.81
CA LEU A 108 -22.57 6.63 -6.16
C LEU A 108 -23.96 6.06 -6.45
N PHE A 109 -24.22 4.80 -6.08
CA PHE A 109 -25.52 4.16 -6.24
C PHE A 109 -26.63 4.84 -5.42
N LEU A 110 -26.35 5.19 -4.15
CA LEU A 110 -27.30 5.97 -3.33
C LEU A 110 -27.57 7.36 -3.93
N SER A 111 -26.55 8.04 -4.45
CA SER A 111 -26.72 9.34 -5.10
C SER A 111 -27.55 9.26 -6.38
N TYR A 112 -27.36 8.21 -7.18
CA TYR A 112 -28.12 7.97 -8.40
C TYR A 112 -29.59 7.65 -8.12
N THR A 113 -29.86 6.73 -7.18
CA THR A 113 -31.22 6.35 -6.80
C THR A 113 -32.01 7.51 -6.18
N LYS A 114 -31.36 8.38 -5.40
CA LYS A 114 -31.99 9.59 -4.88
C LYS A 114 -32.41 10.54 -6.01
N ARG A 115 -31.51 10.78 -6.97
CA ARG A 115 -31.82 11.62 -8.14
C ARG A 115 -32.99 11.11 -8.96
N ILE A 116 -33.08 9.80 -9.23
CA ILE A 116 -34.22 9.23 -9.96
C ILE A 116 -35.55 9.50 -9.24
N LYS A 117 -35.59 9.33 -7.91
CA LYS A 117 -36.82 9.58 -7.15
C LYS A 117 -37.26 11.04 -7.24
N ASP A 118 -36.33 11.98 -7.17
CA ASP A 118 -36.62 13.41 -7.29
C ASP A 118 -37.19 13.78 -8.67
N TYR A 119 -36.72 13.14 -9.76
CA TYR A 119 -37.27 13.32 -11.12
C TYR A 119 -38.62 12.62 -11.34
N SER A 120 -38.93 11.55 -10.61
CA SER A 120 -40.22 10.85 -10.71
C SER A 120 -41.38 11.52 -9.95
N LEU A 121 -41.07 12.54 -9.15
CA LEU A 121 -42.03 13.32 -8.34
C LEU A 121 -42.34 14.70 -8.94
N MET A 122 -41.79 15.03 -10.12
CA MET A 122 -42.20 16.15 -10.99
C MET A 122 -43.12 15.63 -12.09
#